data_AF-A0A976HBM6-F1
#
_entry.id   AF-A0A976HBM6-F1
#
_cell.length_a   1.000
_cell.length_b   1.000
_cell.length_c   1.000
_cell.angle_alpha   90.00
_cell.angle_beta   90.00
_cell.angle_gamma   90.00
#
_symmetry.space_group_name_H-M   'P 1'
#
loop_
_entity.id
_entity.type
_entity.pdbx_description
1 polymer ?
#
loop_
_entity_poly.entity_id
_entity_poly.type
_entity_poly.pdbx_seq_one_letter_code
_entity_poly.pdbx_strand_id
1 'polypeptide(L)'
;MIDLGAITMASTSSLTLTQNGEGTIAYTINSNKSWLKLSKSSATIMASDVVNLSTVITATDLTEGDNTATLTVTPTINGVLSPAVTVAVKGIFKTTTVAVATATVDFGTITANKSVFIKIAKVGTENLTYDVTSDKTWLTIDKTTGTLTATDSLRLTANTQTLPSGNQTATLTITPKVNGVVGKPSTIAVKVNYDDAITGNIEKRTLTKNETWGGAINLNGSVVVPRGLTLTIRPGTKIRVRAVPNDRILLEINGKLLMNGDASNIIELRSANATPSNRDWQGIEANGDIEVSYCFIKDANAGLDFLFSNLKATPTKTPVIHHCLFDNCFNAIQFFSSNFESTLYNLTFRRLGFSSLTTNDVKKLTLNDTELLSTSTDIGVYSTGLDFKINNANFIAKQYVFYENIFVSDATRHSNNNVTITNCFGFSTAGGFGKNGNVFTNTTPATTANSKIGCGFIDKYPASGRMAAVVEGNEMSAEEILAYKKKLYLRLTQK
;
A
#
# COMPACT_ATOMS: atom_id res chain seq x y z
N MET A 1 -39.22 -55.47 -8.83
CA MET A 1 -38.40 -54.28 -8.53
C MET A 1 -37.30 -54.22 -9.58
N ILE A 2 -37.00 -53.03 -10.10
CA ILE A 2 -35.89 -52.78 -11.03
C ILE A 2 -34.83 -51.97 -10.28
N ASP A 3 -33.58 -52.39 -10.35
CA ASP A 3 -32.45 -51.65 -9.79
C ASP A 3 -31.56 -51.19 -10.94
N LEU A 4 -31.44 -49.87 -11.11
CA LEU A 4 -30.60 -49.25 -12.12
C LEU A 4 -29.12 -49.18 -11.69
N GLY A 5 -28.80 -49.50 -10.44
CA GLY A 5 -27.48 -49.25 -9.89
C GLY A 5 -27.17 -47.76 -9.88
N ALA A 6 -26.12 -47.33 -10.59
CA ALA A 6 -25.82 -45.91 -10.77
C ALA A 6 -26.78 -45.28 -11.80
N ILE A 7 -27.39 -44.15 -11.44
CA ILE A 7 -28.18 -43.32 -12.35
C ILE A 7 -27.23 -42.41 -13.11
N THR A 8 -27.11 -42.66 -14.42
CA THR A 8 -26.31 -41.93 -15.41
C THR A 8 -27.19 -41.65 -16.62
N MET A 9 -26.77 -40.83 -17.59
CA MET A 9 -27.55 -40.60 -18.82
C MET A 9 -27.70 -41.86 -19.69
N ALA A 10 -26.76 -42.81 -19.55
CA ALA A 10 -26.79 -44.08 -20.28
C ALA A 10 -27.57 -45.17 -19.54
N SER A 11 -28.02 -44.91 -18.30
CA SER A 11 -28.73 -45.91 -17.50
C SER A 11 -30.06 -46.23 -18.15
N THR A 12 -30.20 -47.50 -18.54
CA THR A 12 -31.40 -48.03 -19.17
C THR A 12 -31.78 -49.35 -18.53
N SER A 13 -33.06 -49.68 -18.61
CA SER A 13 -33.59 -50.99 -18.23
C SER A 13 -34.85 -51.25 -19.05
N SER A 14 -35.53 -52.36 -18.79
CA SER A 14 -36.78 -52.66 -19.46
C SER A 14 -37.74 -53.40 -18.54
N LEU A 15 -39.03 -53.24 -18.83
CA LEU A 15 -40.11 -54.00 -18.23
C LEU A 15 -40.79 -54.79 -19.34
N THR A 16 -40.83 -56.12 -19.19
CA THR A 16 -41.60 -57.00 -20.09
C THR A 16 -42.97 -57.26 -19.48
N LEU A 17 -44.02 -56.98 -20.24
CA LEU A 17 -45.41 -57.29 -19.92
C LEU A 17 -45.83 -58.49 -20.76
N THR A 18 -46.22 -59.58 -20.12
CA THR A 18 -46.67 -60.80 -20.81
C THR A 18 -48.14 -61.01 -20.56
N GLN A 19 -48.89 -61.30 -21.63
CA GLN A 19 -50.28 -61.68 -21.50
C GLN A 19 -50.37 -63.14 -21.04
N ASN A 20 -51.06 -63.37 -19.93
CA ASN A 20 -51.44 -64.70 -19.47
C ASN A 20 -52.97 -64.77 -19.39
N GLY A 21 -53.59 -65.65 -20.17
CA GLY A 21 -55.04 -65.83 -20.22
C GLY A 21 -55.70 -65.28 -21.50
N GLU A 22 -57.02 -65.43 -21.56
CA GLU A 22 -57.85 -65.07 -22.71
C GLU A 22 -58.35 -63.61 -22.64
N GLY A 23 -58.71 -63.05 -23.80
CA GLY A 23 -59.19 -61.67 -23.94
C GLY A 23 -58.12 -60.69 -24.41
N THR A 24 -58.55 -59.49 -24.81
CA THR A 24 -57.64 -58.42 -25.26
C THR A 24 -57.20 -57.62 -24.04
N ILE A 25 -55.90 -57.62 -23.74
CA ILE A 25 -55.32 -56.83 -22.65
C ILE A 25 -54.65 -55.59 -23.22
N ALA A 26 -55.18 -54.41 -22.90
CA ALA A 26 -54.48 -53.14 -23.10
C ALA A 26 -53.98 -52.60 -21.76
N TYR A 27 -53.04 -51.66 -21.79
CA TYR A 27 -52.52 -51.05 -20.57
C TYR A 27 -52.17 -49.58 -20.78
N THR A 28 -52.19 -48.85 -19.66
CA THR A 28 -51.49 -47.57 -19.51
C THR A 28 -50.37 -47.73 -18.48
N ILE A 29 -49.25 -47.05 -18.68
CA ILE A 29 -48.11 -47.06 -17.77
C ILE A 29 -47.62 -45.62 -17.55
N ASN A 30 -47.37 -45.28 -16.29
CA ASN A 30 -46.79 -44.00 -15.90
C ASN A 30 -45.72 -44.18 -14.82
N SER A 31 -44.81 -43.21 -14.75
CA SER A 31 -43.85 -43.04 -13.65
C SER A 31 -44.31 -41.87 -12.78
N ASN A 32 -44.22 -42.02 -11.46
CA ASN A 32 -44.43 -40.91 -10.53
C ASN A 32 -43.21 -39.97 -10.42
N LYS A 33 -42.13 -40.25 -11.14
CA LYS A 33 -40.90 -39.47 -11.17
C LYS A 33 -40.54 -39.07 -12.59
N SER A 34 -40.15 -37.81 -12.77
CA SER A 34 -39.81 -37.22 -14.06
C SER A 34 -38.41 -37.60 -14.53
N TRP A 35 -37.53 -38.00 -13.61
CA TRP A 35 -36.22 -38.54 -13.93
C TRP A 35 -36.25 -39.91 -14.62
N LEU A 36 -37.36 -40.65 -14.57
CA LEU A 36 -37.53 -41.96 -15.21
C LEU A 36 -38.46 -41.85 -16.43
N LYS A 37 -37.89 -41.96 -17.62
CA LYS A 37 -38.58 -41.85 -18.90
C LYS A 37 -38.96 -43.24 -19.44
N LEU A 38 -40.18 -43.34 -19.98
CA LEU A 38 -40.72 -44.54 -20.60
C LEU A 38 -40.66 -44.42 -22.12
N SER A 39 -40.35 -45.51 -22.82
CA SER A 39 -40.42 -45.52 -24.31
C SER A 39 -41.84 -45.39 -24.85
N LYS A 40 -42.84 -45.71 -24.03
CA LYS A 40 -44.27 -45.58 -24.32
C LYS A 40 -45.10 -45.57 -23.03
N SER A 41 -46.27 -44.96 -23.08
CA SER A 41 -47.20 -44.82 -21.95
C SER A 41 -48.46 -45.67 -22.06
N SER A 42 -48.67 -46.37 -23.18
CA SER A 42 -49.81 -47.28 -23.38
C SER A 42 -49.59 -48.18 -24.60
N ALA A 43 -50.15 -49.38 -24.58
CA ALA A 43 -50.26 -50.28 -25.74
C ALA A 43 -51.28 -51.41 -25.49
N THR A 44 -51.53 -52.23 -26.51
CA THR A 44 -52.25 -53.50 -26.42
C THR A 44 -51.24 -54.65 -26.46
N ILE A 45 -51.34 -55.60 -25.53
CA ILE A 45 -50.47 -56.77 -25.46
C ILE A 45 -51.02 -57.84 -26.42
N MET A 46 -50.18 -58.38 -27.30
CA MET A 46 -50.56 -59.52 -28.16
C MET A 46 -49.98 -60.86 -27.66
N ALA A 47 -48.77 -60.87 -27.12
CA ALA A 47 -48.14 -62.02 -26.47
C ALA A 47 -47.18 -61.55 -25.38
N SER A 48 -46.25 -60.68 -25.77
CA SER A 48 -45.39 -59.92 -24.86
C SER A 48 -45.19 -58.52 -25.40
N ASP A 49 -44.97 -57.58 -24.50
CA ASP A 49 -44.59 -56.22 -24.85
C ASP A 49 -43.44 -55.73 -23.97
N VAL A 50 -42.56 -54.88 -24.52
CA VAL A 50 -41.39 -54.34 -23.81
C VAL A 50 -41.50 -52.83 -23.71
N VAL A 51 -41.42 -52.32 -22.48
CA VAL A 51 -41.29 -50.89 -22.18
C VAL A 51 -39.85 -50.62 -21.76
N ASN A 52 -39.11 -49.89 -22.58
CA ASN A 52 -37.76 -49.47 -22.25
C ASN A 52 -37.80 -48.27 -21.29
N LEU A 53 -36.92 -48.29 -20.31
CA LEU A 53 -36.73 -47.27 -19.30
C LEU A 53 -35.42 -46.55 -19.59
N SER A 54 -35.43 -45.22 -19.53
CA SER A 54 -34.23 -44.38 -19.57
C SER A 54 -34.31 -43.27 -18.54
N THR A 55 -33.19 -42.60 -18.30
CA THR A 55 -33.03 -41.61 -17.23
C THR A 55 -32.87 -40.20 -17.79
N VAL A 56 -33.38 -39.21 -17.04
CA VAL A 56 -33.20 -37.79 -17.31
C VAL A 56 -32.47 -37.17 -16.12
N ILE A 57 -31.14 -37.10 -16.21
CA ILE A 57 -30.28 -36.66 -15.09
C ILE A 57 -30.41 -35.16 -14.74
N THR A 58 -31.14 -34.40 -15.55
CA THR A 58 -31.45 -32.98 -15.33
C THR A 58 -32.83 -32.76 -14.70
N ALA A 59 -33.58 -33.82 -14.42
CA ALA A 59 -34.88 -33.74 -13.79
C ALA A 59 -34.79 -33.15 -12.38
N THR A 60 -35.71 -32.23 -12.05
CA THR A 60 -35.70 -31.51 -10.76
C THR A 60 -36.05 -32.39 -9.56
N ASP A 61 -36.69 -33.53 -9.80
CA ASP A 61 -37.07 -34.51 -8.78
C ASP A 61 -36.07 -35.67 -8.63
N LEU A 62 -34.90 -35.57 -9.28
CA LEU A 62 -33.72 -36.41 -9.06
C LEU A 62 -32.81 -35.74 -8.02
N THR A 63 -32.48 -36.44 -6.94
CA THR A 63 -31.67 -35.90 -5.84
C THR A 63 -30.34 -36.64 -5.71
N GLU A 64 -29.33 -36.01 -5.10
CA GLU A 64 -28.07 -36.69 -4.75
C GLU A 64 -28.34 -37.90 -3.84
N GLY A 65 -27.72 -39.04 -4.12
CA GLY A 65 -27.88 -40.28 -3.36
C GLY A 65 -28.97 -41.19 -3.90
N ASP A 66 -29.66 -41.89 -3.00
CA ASP A 66 -30.67 -42.89 -3.36
C ASP A 66 -31.94 -42.24 -3.94
N ASN A 67 -32.40 -42.78 -5.05
CA ASN A 67 -33.63 -42.36 -5.72
C ASN A 67 -34.53 -43.55 -5.96
N THR A 68 -35.83 -43.37 -5.74
CA THR A 68 -36.86 -44.36 -6.03
C THR A 68 -37.99 -43.75 -6.86
N ALA A 69 -38.47 -44.49 -7.85
CA ALA A 69 -39.68 -44.23 -8.61
C ALA A 69 -40.61 -45.44 -8.53
N THR A 70 -41.91 -45.18 -8.71
CA THR A 70 -42.95 -46.20 -8.81
C THR A 70 -43.56 -46.10 -10.21
N LEU A 71 -43.41 -47.18 -10.97
CA LEU A 71 -44.16 -47.38 -12.20
C LEU A 71 -45.53 -47.95 -11.86
N THR A 72 -46.59 -47.35 -12.38
CA THR A 72 -47.97 -47.83 -12.22
C THR A 72 -48.48 -48.30 -13.57
N VAL A 73 -48.77 -49.60 -13.68
CA VAL A 73 -49.35 -50.23 -14.86
C VAL A 73 -50.82 -50.47 -14.59
N THR A 74 -51.71 -49.85 -15.36
CA THR A 74 -53.16 -50.00 -15.25
C THR A 74 -53.69 -50.76 -16.46
N PRO A 75 -53.99 -52.06 -16.32
CA PRO A 75 -54.52 -52.87 -17.41
C PRO A 75 -56.02 -52.66 -17.61
N THR A 76 -56.48 -52.85 -18.85
CA THR A 76 -57.87 -53.03 -19.23
C THR A 76 -58.04 -54.37 -19.94
N ILE A 77 -58.99 -55.18 -19.49
CA ILE A 77 -59.30 -56.50 -20.06
C ILE A 77 -60.63 -56.35 -20.80
N ASN A 78 -60.61 -56.52 -22.13
CA ASN A 78 -61.78 -56.28 -22.99
C ASN A 78 -62.43 -54.90 -22.74
N GLY A 79 -61.62 -53.89 -22.44
CA GLY A 79 -62.06 -52.52 -22.16
C GLY A 79 -62.46 -52.24 -20.70
N VAL A 80 -62.48 -53.24 -19.82
CA VAL A 80 -62.80 -53.06 -18.38
C VAL A 80 -61.52 -52.87 -17.57
N LEU A 81 -61.48 -51.81 -16.75
CA LEU A 81 -60.35 -51.53 -15.85
C LEU A 81 -60.11 -52.68 -14.87
N SER A 82 -58.84 -53.06 -14.73
CA SER A 82 -58.36 -54.04 -13.77
C SER A 82 -57.43 -53.40 -12.74
N PRO A 83 -57.18 -54.04 -11.59
CA PRO A 83 -56.31 -53.51 -10.56
C PRO A 83 -54.93 -53.15 -11.08
N ALA A 84 -54.43 -51.96 -10.70
CA ALA A 84 -53.12 -51.51 -11.12
C ALA A 84 -52.00 -52.34 -10.46
N VAL A 85 -50.95 -52.61 -11.22
CA VAL A 85 -49.73 -53.25 -10.74
C VAL A 85 -48.64 -52.21 -10.60
N THR A 86 -47.93 -52.21 -9.48
CA THR A 86 -46.83 -51.28 -9.25
C THR A 86 -45.47 -51.97 -9.32
N VAL A 87 -44.50 -51.29 -9.93
CA VAL A 87 -43.11 -51.75 -10.01
C VAL A 87 -42.21 -50.64 -9.45
N ALA A 88 -41.55 -50.91 -8.34
CA ALA A 88 -40.53 -50.02 -7.79
C ALA A 88 -39.26 -50.07 -8.65
N VAL A 89 -38.74 -48.89 -8.99
CA VAL A 89 -37.46 -48.67 -9.66
C VAL A 89 -36.56 -47.88 -8.72
N LYS A 90 -35.34 -48.34 -8.48
CA LYS A 90 -34.38 -47.64 -7.61
C LYS A 90 -33.04 -47.46 -8.30
N GLY A 91 -32.24 -46.52 -7.80
CA GLY A 91 -30.85 -46.32 -8.19
C GLY A 91 -30.20 -45.20 -7.38
N ILE A 92 -28.88 -45.05 -7.51
CA ILE A 92 -28.08 -44.06 -6.80
C ILE A 92 -27.60 -43.01 -7.81
N PHE A 93 -27.96 -41.74 -7.62
CA PHE A 93 -27.48 -40.63 -8.43
C PHE A 93 -26.34 -39.91 -7.72
N LYS A 94 -25.25 -39.66 -8.47
CA LYS A 94 -24.13 -38.85 -8.01
C LYS A 94 -23.90 -37.72 -8.98
N THR A 95 -24.07 -36.48 -8.52
CA THR A 95 -23.90 -35.29 -9.32
C THR A 95 -22.49 -35.24 -9.88
N THR A 96 -22.39 -35.12 -11.21
CA THR A 96 -21.09 -34.91 -11.84
C THR A 96 -20.69 -33.44 -11.67
N THR A 97 -19.51 -33.18 -11.11
CA THR A 97 -19.05 -31.81 -10.83
C THR A 97 -17.52 -31.76 -10.71
N VAL A 98 -16.98 -30.54 -10.62
CA VAL A 98 -15.58 -30.31 -10.29
C VAL A 98 -15.44 -30.22 -8.78
N ALA A 99 -14.65 -31.11 -8.18
CA ALA A 99 -14.16 -30.97 -6.81
C ALA A 99 -12.86 -30.19 -6.79
N VAL A 100 -12.74 -29.29 -5.82
CA VAL A 100 -11.53 -28.50 -5.57
C VAL A 100 -10.94 -28.92 -4.23
N ALA A 101 -9.61 -29.10 -4.18
CA ALA A 101 -8.92 -29.51 -2.97
C ALA A 101 -8.84 -28.42 -1.87
N THR A 102 -9.13 -27.16 -2.20
CA THR A 102 -9.07 -26.04 -1.25
C THR A 102 -10.17 -25.03 -1.49
N ALA A 103 -10.68 -24.43 -0.42
CA ALA A 103 -11.61 -23.30 -0.46
C ALA A 103 -10.88 -21.94 -0.48
N THR A 104 -9.57 -21.91 -0.22
CA THR A 104 -8.78 -20.68 -0.16
C THR A 104 -7.37 -20.87 -0.72
N VAL A 105 -6.88 -19.85 -1.42
CA VAL A 105 -5.50 -19.72 -1.86
C VAL A 105 -4.94 -18.43 -1.27
N ASP A 106 -3.82 -18.53 -0.56
CA ASP A 106 -3.11 -17.37 -0.03
C ASP A 106 -1.72 -17.29 -0.65
N PHE A 107 -1.46 -16.23 -1.41
CA PHE A 107 -0.14 -15.95 -1.96
C PHE A 107 0.84 -15.43 -0.91
N GLY A 108 0.35 -15.02 0.26
CA GLY A 108 1.10 -14.30 1.27
C GLY A 108 1.52 -12.90 0.80
N THR A 109 2.58 -12.37 1.39
CA THR A 109 3.23 -11.15 0.89
C THR A 109 4.08 -11.45 -0.33
N ILE A 110 3.89 -10.68 -1.40
CA ILE A 110 4.66 -10.78 -2.64
C ILE A 110 5.25 -9.42 -3.03
N THR A 111 6.39 -9.44 -3.72
CA THR A 111 7.03 -8.26 -4.32
C THR A 111 7.18 -8.38 -5.84
N ALA A 112 6.86 -9.54 -6.40
CA ALA A 112 6.90 -9.86 -7.81
C ALA A 112 5.80 -10.87 -8.15
N ASN A 113 5.54 -11.10 -9.44
CA ASN A 113 4.59 -12.11 -9.89
C ASN A 113 4.85 -13.45 -9.19
N LYS A 114 3.78 -14.03 -8.64
CA LYS A 114 3.84 -15.33 -7.98
C LYS A 114 2.76 -16.22 -8.55
N SER A 115 3.11 -17.48 -8.80
CA SER A 115 2.18 -18.48 -9.30
C SER A 115 2.02 -19.62 -8.30
N VAL A 116 0.81 -20.17 -8.24
CA VAL A 116 0.49 -21.37 -7.46
C VAL A 116 -0.41 -22.28 -8.30
N PHE A 117 -0.35 -23.58 -8.01
CA PHE A 117 -1.22 -24.56 -8.67
C PHE A 117 -2.31 -25.00 -7.69
N ILE A 118 -3.56 -25.01 -8.17
CA ILE A 118 -4.66 -25.68 -7.49
C ILE A 118 -4.99 -26.97 -8.23
N LYS A 119 -5.29 -28.03 -7.47
CA LYS A 119 -5.75 -29.31 -8.03
C LYS A 119 -7.27 -29.32 -8.12
N ILE A 120 -7.77 -29.79 -9.26
CA ILE A 120 -9.19 -30.05 -9.50
C ILE A 120 -9.38 -31.53 -9.84
N ALA A 121 -10.52 -32.10 -9.43
CA ALA A 121 -10.86 -33.49 -9.67
C ALA A 121 -12.30 -33.61 -10.17
N LYS A 122 -12.54 -34.56 -11.07
CA LYS A 122 -13.89 -34.92 -11.48
C LYS A 122 -14.53 -35.75 -10.38
N VAL A 123 -15.75 -35.41 -10.04
CA VAL A 123 -16.68 -36.25 -9.28
C VAL A 123 -17.80 -36.67 -10.22
N GLY A 124 -18.30 -37.90 -10.08
CA GLY A 124 -19.35 -38.46 -10.95
C GLY A 124 -18.80 -39.12 -12.22
N THR A 125 -19.70 -39.65 -13.05
CA THR A 125 -19.35 -40.49 -14.20
C THR A 125 -19.51 -39.78 -15.54
N GLU A 126 -20.39 -38.77 -15.62
CA GLU A 126 -20.77 -38.08 -16.86
C GLU A 126 -19.61 -37.28 -17.50
N ASN A 127 -19.70 -36.94 -18.78
CA ASN A 127 -18.69 -36.08 -19.39
C ASN A 127 -18.74 -34.68 -18.77
N LEU A 128 -17.57 -34.18 -18.37
CA LEU A 128 -17.44 -32.93 -17.62
C LEU A 128 -16.47 -32.00 -18.33
N THR A 129 -16.99 -30.85 -18.77
CA THR A 129 -16.17 -29.69 -19.11
C THR A 129 -16.34 -28.62 -18.03
N TYR A 130 -15.49 -27.60 -18.05
CA TYR A 130 -15.56 -26.50 -17.09
C TYR A 130 -15.13 -25.18 -17.73
N ASP A 131 -15.65 -24.08 -17.19
CA ASP A 131 -15.12 -22.74 -17.38
C ASP A 131 -14.53 -22.23 -16.06
N VAL A 132 -13.52 -21.37 -16.13
CA VAL A 132 -12.86 -20.74 -14.98
C VAL A 132 -12.77 -19.23 -15.20
N THR A 133 -13.23 -18.46 -14.22
CA THR A 133 -13.19 -17.00 -14.24
C THR A 133 -12.68 -16.43 -12.92
N SER A 134 -12.09 -15.23 -12.99
CA SER A 134 -11.75 -14.41 -11.82
C SER A 134 -12.55 -13.11 -11.89
N ASP A 135 -13.01 -12.62 -10.74
CA ASP A 135 -13.64 -11.30 -10.61
C ASP A 135 -12.62 -10.14 -10.62
N LYS A 136 -11.31 -10.45 -10.55
CA LYS A 136 -10.21 -9.47 -10.60
C LYS A 136 -9.27 -9.73 -11.76
N THR A 137 -8.84 -8.65 -12.41
CA THR A 137 -7.90 -8.65 -13.55
C THR A 137 -6.45 -8.91 -13.15
N TRP A 138 -6.08 -8.73 -11.88
CA TRP A 138 -4.74 -9.05 -11.37
C TRP A 138 -4.51 -10.54 -11.16
N LEU A 139 -5.57 -11.35 -11.08
CA LEU A 139 -5.47 -12.79 -10.96
C LEU A 139 -5.64 -13.42 -12.35
N THR A 140 -4.53 -13.85 -12.94
CA THR A 140 -4.54 -14.53 -14.25
C THR A 140 -4.60 -16.05 -14.06
N ILE A 141 -5.33 -16.74 -14.94
CA ILE A 141 -5.53 -18.19 -14.94
C ILE A 141 -4.98 -18.72 -16.25
N ASP A 142 -4.19 -19.79 -16.22
CA ASP A 142 -3.61 -20.39 -17.43
C ASP A 142 -4.65 -21.06 -18.34
N LYS A 143 -5.64 -21.73 -17.74
CA LYS A 143 -6.73 -22.44 -18.43
C LYS A 143 -8.07 -21.92 -17.97
N THR A 144 -8.74 -21.16 -18.83
CA THR A 144 -10.09 -20.63 -18.56
C THR A 144 -11.21 -21.58 -18.98
N THR A 145 -10.89 -22.65 -19.71
CA THR A 145 -11.81 -23.75 -20.02
C THR A 145 -11.06 -25.08 -20.07
N GLY A 146 -11.77 -26.20 -19.99
CA GLY A 146 -11.17 -27.52 -20.17
C GLY A 146 -12.16 -28.67 -20.10
N THR A 147 -11.65 -29.88 -20.37
CA THR A 147 -12.36 -31.16 -20.18
C THR A 147 -11.68 -31.92 -19.06
N LEU A 148 -12.45 -32.45 -18.11
CA LEU A 148 -11.91 -33.13 -16.93
C LEU A 148 -12.30 -34.62 -16.96
N THR A 149 -11.31 -35.51 -17.07
CA THR A 149 -11.51 -36.97 -17.10
C THR A 149 -11.27 -37.62 -15.74
N ALA A 150 -10.26 -37.16 -14.99
CA ALA A 150 -9.97 -37.61 -13.63
C ALA A 150 -9.50 -36.43 -12.76
N THR A 151 -8.30 -35.92 -13.00
CA THR A 151 -7.73 -34.78 -12.27
C THR A 151 -7.02 -33.85 -13.23
N ASP A 152 -6.97 -32.57 -12.89
CA ASP A 152 -6.17 -31.57 -13.59
C ASP A 152 -5.66 -30.52 -12.58
N SER A 153 -4.81 -29.60 -13.02
CA SER A 153 -4.33 -28.48 -12.23
C SER A 153 -4.51 -27.17 -12.98
N LEU A 154 -4.87 -26.11 -12.25
CA LEU A 154 -4.96 -24.75 -12.77
C LEU A 154 -3.82 -23.93 -12.16
N ARG A 155 -3.08 -23.19 -12.99
CA ARG A 155 -2.06 -22.26 -12.53
C ARG A 155 -2.68 -20.89 -12.36
N LEU A 156 -2.69 -20.41 -11.12
CA LEU A 156 -3.11 -19.07 -10.75
C LEU A 156 -1.86 -18.20 -10.61
N THR A 157 -1.86 -17.02 -11.21
CA THR A 157 -0.77 -16.05 -11.06
C THR A 157 -1.31 -14.71 -10.59
N ALA A 158 -0.78 -14.22 -9.48
CA ALA A 158 -0.96 -12.84 -9.06
C ALA A 158 -0.02 -11.95 -9.89
N ASN A 159 -0.59 -11.14 -10.79
CA ASN A 159 0.13 -10.27 -11.72
C ASN A 159 0.32 -8.86 -11.11
N THR A 160 1.54 -8.56 -10.68
CA THR A 160 1.90 -7.30 -10.02
C THR A 160 1.82 -6.06 -10.90
N GLN A 161 1.65 -6.22 -12.22
CA GLN A 161 1.46 -5.09 -13.13
C GLN A 161 0.07 -4.45 -13.01
N THR A 162 -0.94 -5.24 -12.68
CA THR A 162 -2.34 -4.80 -12.52
C THR A 162 -2.86 -4.94 -11.09
N LEU A 163 -2.05 -5.53 -10.19
CA LEU A 163 -2.36 -5.68 -8.77
C LEU A 163 -2.14 -4.36 -8.03
N PRO A 164 -3.17 -3.80 -7.37
CA PRO A 164 -2.97 -2.70 -6.44
C PRO A 164 -2.17 -3.16 -5.23
N SER A 165 -1.36 -2.28 -4.64
CA SER A 165 -0.58 -2.60 -3.45
C SER A 165 -1.43 -2.82 -2.20
N GLY A 166 -0.83 -3.46 -1.19
CA GLY A 166 -1.49 -3.88 0.03
C GLY A 166 -2.31 -5.17 -0.10
N ASN A 167 -3.20 -5.40 0.86
CA ASN A 167 -4.04 -6.59 0.92
C ASN A 167 -5.13 -6.56 -0.15
N GLN A 168 -5.15 -7.58 -1.00
CA GLN A 168 -6.12 -7.73 -2.08
C GLN A 168 -6.79 -9.10 -2.00
N THR A 169 -8.06 -9.13 -2.42
CA THR A 169 -8.87 -10.36 -2.48
C THR A 169 -9.52 -10.51 -3.84
N ALA A 170 -9.62 -11.76 -4.31
CA ALA A 170 -10.35 -12.15 -5.51
C ALA A 170 -11.16 -13.42 -5.25
N THR A 171 -12.15 -13.66 -6.10
CA THR A 171 -12.94 -14.89 -6.15
C THR A 171 -12.68 -15.57 -7.48
N LEU A 172 -12.10 -16.77 -7.40
CA LEU A 172 -12.00 -17.67 -8.54
C LEU A 172 -13.26 -18.52 -8.60
N THR A 173 -13.94 -18.54 -9.75
CA THR A 173 -15.16 -19.31 -9.98
C THR A 173 -14.91 -20.39 -11.02
N ILE A 174 -15.20 -21.64 -10.69
CA ILE A 174 -15.13 -22.78 -11.60
C ILE A 174 -16.55 -23.26 -11.84
N THR A 175 -17.01 -23.13 -13.08
CA THR A 175 -18.37 -23.50 -13.50
C THR A 175 -18.33 -24.82 -14.27
N PRO A 176 -18.82 -25.93 -13.70
CA PRO A 176 -18.89 -27.20 -14.41
C PRO A 176 -19.98 -27.17 -15.49
N LYS A 177 -19.76 -27.91 -16.57
CA LYS A 177 -20.77 -28.22 -17.60
C LYS A 177 -20.83 -29.73 -17.78
N VAL A 178 -21.94 -30.33 -17.36
CA VAL A 178 -22.18 -31.77 -17.44
C VAL A 178 -22.93 -32.04 -18.73
N ASN A 179 -22.28 -32.73 -19.67
CA ASN A 179 -22.84 -32.99 -21.00
C ASN A 179 -23.40 -31.71 -21.69
N GLY A 180 -22.71 -30.58 -21.50
CA GLY A 180 -23.10 -29.27 -22.05
C GLY A 180 -24.05 -28.45 -21.19
N VAL A 181 -24.66 -29.02 -20.15
CA VAL A 181 -25.57 -28.30 -19.23
C VAL A 181 -24.79 -27.68 -18.08
N VAL A 182 -25.00 -26.40 -17.83
CA VAL A 182 -24.32 -25.66 -16.74
C VAL A 182 -24.74 -26.22 -15.39
N GLY A 183 -23.74 -26.63 -14.60
CA GLY A 183 -23.92 -27.10 -13.23
C GLY A 183 -23.63 -26.02 -12.18
N LYS A 184 -23.68 -26.42 -10.91
CA LYS A 184 -23.41 -25.52 -9.77
C LYS A 184 -21.92 -25.11 -9.72
N PRO A 185 -21.59 -23.81 -9.74
CA PRO A 185 -20.20 -23.36 -9.64
C PRO A 185 -19.57 -23.66 -8.27
N SER A 186 -18.25 -23.86 -8.28
CA SER A 186 -17.39 -23.85 -7.10
C SER A 186 -16.62 -22.53 -7.02
N THR A 187 -16.50 -21.95 -5.83
CA THR A 187 -15.75 -20.71 -5.60
C THR A 187 -14.56 -20.93 -4.68
N ILE A 188 -13.47 -20.21 -4.94
CA ILE A 188 -12.24 -20.26 -4.16
C ILE A 188 -11.85 -18.81 -3.83
N ALA A 189 -11.70 -18.51 -2.55
CA ALA A 189 -11.22 -17.21 -2.12
C ALA A 189 -9.70 -17.12 -2.36
N VAL A 190 -9.25 -16.04 -2.98
CA VAL A 190 -7.82 -15.78 -3.24
C VAL A 190 -7.40 -14.54 -2.47
N LYS A 191 -6.31 -14.63 -1.72
CA LYS A 191 -5.74 -13.54 -0.92
C LYS A 191 -4.29 -13.31 -1.29
N VAL A 192 -3.86 -12.05 -1.28
CA VAL A 192 -2.47 -11.64 -1.49
C VAL A 192 -2.23 -10.33 -0.78
N ASN A 193 -1.02 -10.12 -0.27
CA ASN A 193 -0.53 -8.82 0.14
C ASN A 193 0.57 -8.39 -0.84
N TYR A 194 0.33 -7.37 -1.66
CA TYR A 194 1.34 -6.89 -2.59
C TYR A 194 2.15 -5.76 -1.98
N ASP A 195 3.42 -6.04 -1.70
CA ASP A 195 4.37 -5.02 -1.30
C ASP A 195 5.04 -4.41 -2.54
N ASP A 196 4.60 -3.20 -2.91
CA ASP A 196 5.14 -2.41 -4.03
C ASP A 196 6.31 -1.52 -3.64
N ALA A 197 6.84 -1.66 -2.41
CA ALA A 197 7.95 -0.84 -1.97
C ALA A 197 9.21 -1.12 -2.79
N ILE A 198 9.74 -0.06 -3.39
CA ILE A 198 11.04 -0.08 -4.06
C ILE A 198 12.13 -0.17 -2.98
N THR A 199 13.09 -1.07 -3.19
CA THR A 199 14.28 -1.27 -2.36
C THR A 199 15.53 -1.31 -3.25
N GLY A 200 16.72 -1.15 -2.67
CA GLY A 200 17.99 -1.24 -3.40
C GLY A 200 18.40 0.05 -4.10
N ASN A 201 18.92 -0.04 -5.32
CA ASN A 201 19.53 1.10 -6.02
C ASN A 201 18.45 1.94 -6.73
N ILE A 202 18.49 3.26 -6.46
CA ILE A 202 17.65 4.25 -7.14
C ILE A 202 18.56 5.20 -7.89
N GLU A 203 18.54 5.09 -9.22
CA GLU A 203 19.27 5.99 -10.12
C GLU A 203 18.48 7.27 -10.41
N LYS A 204 19.14 8.25 -11.05
CA LYS A 204 18.53 9.53 -11.44
C LYS A 204 17.27 9.31 -12.28
N ARG A 205 16.13 9.83 -11.84
CA ARG A 205 14.86 9.75 -12.59
C ARG A 205 13.83 10.78 -12.16
N THR A 206 12.83 10.98 -13.00
CA THR A 206 11.59 11.68 -12.66
C THR A 206 10.50 10.64 -12.45
N LEU A 207 9.72 10.76 -11.37
CA LEU A 207 8.62 9.83 -11.12
C LEU A 207 7.55 9.95 -12.20
N THR A 208 7.05 8.81 -12.69
CA THR A 208 5.94 8.72 -13.65
C THR A 208 4.63 8.26 -13.00
N LYS A 209 4.71 7.80 -11.76
CA LYS A 209 3.58 7.38 -10.91
C LYS A 209 3.98 7.58 -9.44
N ASN A 210 3.01 7.43 -8.53
CA ASN A 210 3.32 7.40 -7.11
C ASN A 210 4.30 6.25 -6.82
N GLU A 211 5.28 6.50 -5.97
CA GLU A 211 6.25 5.50 -5.54
C GLU A 211 6.24 5.36 -4.03
N THR A 212 6.42 4.13 -3.56
CA THR A 212 6.67 3.81 -2.16
C THR A 212 8.09 3.28 -2.06
N TRP A 213 8.92 3.84 -1.19
CA TRP A 213 10.27 3.35 -0.89
C TRP A 213 10.29 2.71 0.50
N GLY A 214 11.08 1.64 0.65
CA GLY A 214 11.17 0.87 1.89
C GLY A 214 12.54 0.22 2.08
N GLY A 215 12.80 -0.26 3.31
CA GLY A 215 13.99 -1.05 3.60
C GLY A 215 15.30 -0.28 3.40
N ALA A 216 16.27 -0.90 2.72
CA ALA A 216 17.56 -0.28 2.41
C ALA A 216 17.55 0.30 0.99
N ILE A 217 17.88 1.59 0.86
CA ILE A 217 17.98 2.31 -0.40
C ILE A 217 19.39 2.85 -0.59
N ASN A 218 19.96 2.66 -1.78
CA ASN A 218 21.13 3.39 -2.24
C ASN A 218 20.66 4.42 -3.29
N LEU A 219 20.58 5.68 -2.88
CA LEU A 219 20.20 6.77 -3.77
C LEU A 219 21.43 7.23 -4.55
N ASN A 220 21.48 6.83 -5.81
CA ASN A 220 22.59 7.00 -6.74
C ASN A 220 22.37 8.15 -7.74
N GLY A 221 21.18 8.73 -7.81
CA GLY A 221 20.98 9.95 -8.57
C GLY A 221 19.80 10.77 -8.06
N SER A 222 19.72 12.01 -8.52
CA SER A 222 18.62 12.91 -8.12
C SER A 222 17.27 12.36 -8.58
N VAL A 223 16.27 12.45 -7.70
CA VAL A 223 14.90 12.03 -8.02
C VAL A 223 13.99 13.24 -7.97
N VAL A 224 13.22 13.42 -9.05
CA VAL A 224 12.20 14.47 -9.12
C VAL A 224 10.83 13.84 -8.90
N VAL A 225 10.05 14.40 -7.98
CA VAL A 225 8.65 14.08 -7.73
C VAL A 225 7.81 15.20 -8.33
N PRO A 226 7.22 15.03 -9.53
CA PRO A 226 6.37 16.03 -10.16
C PRO A 226 5.12 16.37 -9.36
N ARG A 227 4.51 17.52 -9.66
CA ARG A 227 3.18 17.89 -9.15
C ARG A 227 2.16 16.79 -9.47
N GLY A 228 1.26 16.53 -8.53
CA GLY A 228 0.24 15.48 -8.64
C GLY A 228 0.71 14.07 -8.27
N LEU A 229 2.03 13.86 -8.10
CA LEU A 229 2.59 12.59 -7.64
C LEU A 229 3.05 12.66 -6.18
N THR A 230 3.04 11.51 -5.53
CA THR A 230 3.47 11.33 -4.14
C THR A 230 4.63 10.34 -4.08
N LEU A 231 5.68 10.73 -3.39
CA LEU A 231 6.71 9.83 -2.89
C LEU A 231 6.43 9.51 -1.43
N THR A 232 6.24 8.22 -1.13
CA THR A 232 6.08 7.71 0.24
C THR A 232 7.33 6.96 0.67
N ILE A 233 7.92 7.32 1.80
CA ILE A 233 9.05 6.62 2.40
C ILE A 233 8.54 5.96 3.68
N ARG A 234 8.57 4.62 3.72
CA ARG A 234 8.02 3.85 4.86
C ARG A 234 8.84 4.04 6.14
N PRO A 235 8.23 3.92 7.33
CA PRO A 235 8.96 3.87 8.59
C PRO A 235 10.14 2.89 8.56
N GLY A 236 11.25 3.27 9.20
CA GLY A 236 12.46 2.43 9.28
C GLY A 236 13.30 2.35 8.00
N THR A 237 12.91 3.07 6.94
CA THR A 237 13.70 3.11 5.69
C THR A 237 15.06 3.75 5.93
N LYS A 238 16.12 3.14 5.39
CA LYS A 238 17.51 3.62 5.46
C LYS A 238 18.00 3.97 4.06
N ILE A 239 18.15 5.26 3.80
CA ILE A 239 18.62 5.80 2.53
C ILE A 239 20.07 6.25 2.67
N ARG A 240 20.97 5.58 1.93
CA ARG A 240 22.35 6.00 1.74
C ARG A 240 22.45 6.76 0.44
N VAL A 241 22.87 8.03 0.50
CA VAL A 241 22.96 8.90 -0.66
C VAL A 241 24.39 8.93 -1.16
N ARG A 242 24.62 8.58 -2.43
CA ARG A 242 25.95 8.64 -3.04
C ARG A 242 26.44 10.09 -3.06
N ALA A 243 27.63 10.33 -2.51
CA ALA A 243 28.25 11.63 -2.62
C ALA A 243 28.84 11.79 -4.03
N VAL A 244 28.51 12.90 -4.68
CA VAL A 244 29.04 13.23 -6.01
C VAL A 244 29.63 14.64 -5.92
N PRO A 245 30.95 14.80 -6.08
CA PRO A 245 31.57 16.12 -6.12
C PRO A 245 30.96 16.96 -7.26
N ASN A 246 30.60 18.21 -6.97
CA ASN A 246 30.06 19.20 -7.92
C ASN A 246 28.67 18.93 -8.54
N ASP A 247 28.10 17.73 -8.41
CA ASP A 247 26.73 17.40 -8.85
C ASP A 247 25.98 16.63 -7.75
N ARG A 248 25.77 17.31 -6.62
CA ARG A 248 25.20 16.70 -5.41
C ARG A 248 23.79 16.17 -5.68
N ILE A 249 23.57 14.93 -5.28
CA ILE A 249 22.26 14.28 -5.38
C ILE A 249 21.23 15.02 -4.53
N LEU A 250 20.04 15.24 -5.09
CA LEU A 250 18.93 15.93 -4.45
C LEU A 250 17.60 15.20 -4.68
N LEU A 251 16.70 15.29 -3.70
CA LEU A 251 15.31 14.88 -3.85
C LEU A 251 14.46 16.12 -4.11
N GLU A 252 13.98 16.28 -5.35
CA GLU A 252 13.21 17.45 -5.77
C GLU A 252 11.73 17.17 -5.62
N ILE A 253 11.10 17.74 -4.60
CA ILE A 253 9.70 17.45 -4.26
C ILE A 253 8.81 18.56 -4.81
N ASN A 254 8.44 18.50 -6.09
CA ASN A 254 7.46 19.42 -6.67
C ASN A 254 6.00 18.98 -6.38
N GLY A 255 5.79 17.68 -6.14
CA GLY A 255 4.52 17.07 -5.72
C GLY A 255 4.40 16.97 -4.21
N LYS A 256 4.26 15.73 -3.70
CA LYS A 256 4.12 15.45 -2.27
C LYS A 256 5.20 14.49 -1.77
N LEU A 257 5.77 14.78 -0.61
CA LEU A 257 6.62 13.87 0.15
C LEU A 257 5.91 13.45 1.45
N LEU A 258 5.80 12.14 1.64
CA LEU A 258 5.37 11.49 2.88
C LEU A 258 6.53 10.71 3.47
N MET A 259 7.13 11.23 4.53
CA MET A 259 8.28 10.61 5.21
C MET A 259 8.01 10.63 6.72
N ASN A 260 7.10 9.77 7.15
CA ASN A 260 6.67 9.66 8.54
C ASN A 260 7.14 8.34 9.12
N GLY A 261 8.22 8.40 9.90
CA GLY A 261 8.64 7.29 10.74
C GLY A 261 7.80 7.21 12.01
N ASP A 262 8.29 6.40 12.94
CA ASP A 262 7.77 6.37 14.31
C ASP A 262 8.94 6.25 15.30
N ALA A 263 8.66 6.43 16.60
CA ALA A 263 9.68 6.40 17.64
C ALA A 263 10.50 5.10 17.66
N SER A 264 9.97 3.98 17.17
CA SER A 264 10.68 2.70 17.02
C SER A 264 11.41 2.61 15.67
N ASN A 265 10.78 3.07 14.59
CA ASN A 265 11.22 2.93 13.21
C ASN A 265 11.52 4.31 12.57
N ILE A 266 12.67 4.87 12.97
CA ILE A 266 13.18 6.14 12.42
C ILE A 266 13.55 5.97 10.94
N ILE A 267 13.16 6.94 10.12
CA ILE A 267 13.61 7.03 8.72
C ILE A 267 14.99 7.72 8.70
N GLU A 268 15.98 7.10 8.08
CA GLU A 268 17.36 7.62 8.05
C GLU A 268 17.77 8.02 6.63
N LEU A 269 18.26 9.24 6.45
CA LEU A 269 18.87 9.73 5.22
C LEU A 269 20.28 10.25 5.56
N ARG A 270 21.30 9.64 4.97
CA ARG A 270 22.70 10.01 5.22
C ARG A 270 23.60 9.81 4.00
N SER A 271 24.80 10.37 4.04
CA SER A 271 25.83 10.08 3.05
C SER A 271 26.18 8.59 3.02
N ALA A 272 26.48 8.09 1.82
CA ALA A 272 27.02 6.76 1.61
C ALA A 272 28.54 6.68 1.89
N ASN A 273 29.23 7.82 2.01
CA ASN A 273 30.68 7.88 2.22
C ASN A 273 31.13 7.16 3.49
N ALA A 274 32.35 6.63 3.47
CA ALA A 274 32.98 6.01 4.64
C ALA A 274 33.32 7.05 5.73
N THR A 275 33.72 8.25 5.31
CA THR A 275 33.96 9.44 6.14
C THR A 275 33.01 10.55 5.70
N PRO A 276 31.78 10.59 6.23
CA PRO A 276 30.79 11.57 5.80
C PRO A 276 31.19 13.00 6.13
N SER A 277 31.01 13.90 5.18
CA SER A 277 31.10 15.35 5.40
C SER A 277 29.71 15.97 5.27
N ASN A 278 29.51 17.11 5.92
CA ASN A 278 28.41 17.97 5.51
C ASN A 278 28.55 18.29 4.02
N ARG A 279 27.41 18.48 3.35
CA ARG A 279 27.33 18.73 1.91
C ARG A 279 27.80 17.57 1.02
N ASP A 280 27.80 16.34 1.50
CA ASP A 280 28.03 15.17 0.66
C ASP A 280 26.91 14.98 -0.38
N TRP A 281 25.69 15.38 -0.01
CA TRP A 281 24.53 15.43 -0.89
C TRP A 281 23.79 16.76 -0.70
N GLN A 282 22.87 17.09 -1.60
CA GLN A 282 22.27 18.41 -1.65
C GLN A 282 21.23 18.59 -0.55
N GLY A 283 20.33 17.60 -0.41
CA GLY A 283 19.17 17.72 0.46
C GLY A 283 17.86 17.29 -0.19
N ILE A 284 16.78 17.65 0.50
CA ILE A 284 15.42 17.58 -0.02
C ILE A 284 14.99 19.01 -0.38
N GLU A 285 14.71 19.25 -1.66
CA GLU A 285 14.10 20.49 -2.12
C GLU A 285 12.58 20.41 -1.94
N ALA A 286 12.08 21.15 -0.97
CA ALA A 286 10.71 21.14 -0.47
C ALA A 286 9.80 22.08 -1.29
N ASN A 287 9.60 21.75 -2.57
CA ASN A 287 8.89 22.64 -3.50
C ASN A 287 7.35 22.51 -3.47
N GLY A 288 6.83 21.40 -2.95
CA GLY A 288 5.42 21.05 -2.81
C GLY A 288 5.03 20.66 -1.38
N ASP A 289 4.09 19.73 -1.22
CA ASP A 289 3.56 19.35 0.10
C ASP A 289 4.54 18.45 0.87
N ILE A 290 4.87 18.83 2.11
CA ILE A 290 5.89 18.16 2.93
C ILE A 290 5.27 17.67 4.24
N GLU A 291 5.37 16.36 4.46
CA GLU A 291 5.06 15.70 5.73
C GLU A 291 6.26 14.86 6.14
N VAL A 292 7.00 15.34 7.15
CA VAL A 292 8.29 14.79 7.58
C VAL A 292 8.28 14.66 9.09
N SER A 293 8.26 13.43 9.58
CA SER A 293 8.29 13.16 11.01
C SER A 293 9.09 11.92 11.38
N TYR A 294 9.69 11.91 12.57
CA TYR A 294 10.52 10.79 13.05
C TYR A 294 11.65 10.44 12.06
N CYS A 295 12.33 11.49 11.59
CA CYS A 295 13.37 11.40 10.58
C CYS A 295 14.74 11.82 11.12
N PHE A 296 15.77 11.08 10.72
CA PHE A 296 17.16 11.42 10.92
C PHE A 296 17.79 11.81 9.58
N ILE A 297 18.02 13.10 9.38
CA ILE A 297 18.57 13.66 8.13
C ILE A 297 19.97 14.18 8.42
N LYS A 298 20.97 13.66 7.69
CA LYS A 298 22.37 13.91 8.00
C LYS A 298 23.26 14.04 6.76
N ASP A 299 24.37 14.79 6.90
CA ASP A 299 25.44 14.98 5.90
C ASP A 299 25.01 15.80 4.66
N ALA A 300 23.85 16.46 4.71
CA ALA A 300 23.30 17.22 3.60
C ALA A 300 23.91 18.63 3.50
N ASN A 301 23.82 19.26 2.34
CA ASN A 301 24.04 20.70 2.22
C ASN A 301 22.87 21.47 2.86
N ALA A 302 21.63 21.06 2.59
CA ALA A 302 20.44 21.49 3.30
C ALA A 302 19.63 20.24 3.66
N GLY A 303 19.22 20.05 4.90
CA GLY A 303 18.35 18.92 5.24
C GLY A 303 17.02 19.01 4.48
N LEU A 304 16.34 20.15 4.65
CA LEU A 304 15.18 20.59 3.88
C LEU A 304 15.46 21.99 3.32
N ASP A 305 15.29 22.20 2.02
CA ASP A 305 15.48 23.50 1.35
C ASP A 305 14.17 23.98 0.71
N PHE A 306 13.69 25.14 1.14
CA PHE A 306 12.46 25.77 0.65
C PHE A 306 12.75 26.94 -0.32
N LEU A 307 14.00 27.14 -0.77
CA LEU A 307 14.40 28.27 -1.62
C LEU A 307 13.53 28.43 -2.89
N PHE A 308 13.23 27.32 -3.55
CA PHE A 308 12.42 27.28 -4.77
C PHE A 308 10.97 26.91 -4.50
N SER A 309 10.54 26.97 -3.23
CA SER A 309 9.24 26.50 -2.85
C SER A 309 8.11 27.29 -3.49
N ASN A 310 7.21 26.56 -4.17
CA ASN A 310 5.98 27.12 -4.72
C ASN A 310 4.85 27.14 -3.69
N LEU A 311 5.12 26.80 -2.42
CA LEU A 311 4.16 26.89 -1.32
C LEU A 311 3.60 28.32 -1.12
N LYS A 312 4.22 29.33 -1.74
CA LYS A 312 3.68 30.69 -1.84
C LYS A 312 2.63 30.86 -2.94
N ALA A 313 2.74 30.13 -4.05
CA ALA A 313 1.91 30.30 -5.25
C ALA A 313 0.75 29.29 -5.32
N THR A 314 0.97 28.04 -4.92
CA THR A 314 -0.04 26.97 -4.97
C THR A 314 0.08 26.01 -3.77
N PRO A 315 -0.03 26.49 -2.52
CA PRO A 315 -0.03 25.60 -1.37
C PRO A 315 -1.30 24.74 -1.33
N THR A 316 -1.20 23.44 -1.03
CA THR A 316 -2.39 22.64 -0.74
C THR A 316 -2.57 22.40 0.77
N LYS A 317 -1.47 22.32 1.54
CA LYS A 317 -1.47 22.14 3.00
C LYS A 317 -0.28 22.82 3.69
N THR A 318 -0.41 23.05 5.00
CA THR A 318 0.71 23.52 5.84
C THR A 318 1.80 22.44 5.92
N PRO A 319 3.10 22.80 5.84
CA PRO A 319 4.18 21.84 6.06
C PRO A 319 4.11 21.24 7.47
N VAL A 320 4.21 19.91 7.57
CA VAL A 320 4.23 19.19 8.83
C VAL A 320 5.65 18.68 9.06
N ILE A 321 6.37 19.27 10.02
CA ILE A 321 7.74 18.88 10.35
C ILE A 321 7.87 18.78 11.87
N HIS A 322 8.07 17.57 12.38
CA HIS A 322 8.24 17.36 13.81
C HIS A 322 9.00 16.08 14.14
N HIS A 323 9.56 15.99 15.34
CA HIS A 323 10.30 14.80 15.77
C HIS A 323 11.44 14.48 14.78
N CYS A 324 12.23 15.47 14.38
CA CYS A 324 13.31 15.27 13.41
C CYS A 324 14.67 15.64 14.00
N LEU A 325 15.67 14.82 13.69
CA LEU A 325 17.06 15.08 14.01
C LEU A 325 17.81 15.49 12.74
N PHE A 326 18.37 16.69 12.75
CA PHE A 326 19.27 17.18 11.72
C PHE A 326 20.69 17.21 12.27
N ASP A 327 21.62 16.55 11.58
CA ASP A 327 22.96 16.31 12.11
C ASP A 327 24.02 16.38 11.02
N ASN A 328 25.13 17.09 11.25
CA ASN A 328 26.18 17.25 10.24
C ASN A 328 25.66 17.75 8.87
N CYS A 329 24.55 18.50 8.85
CA CYS A 329 24.12 19.22 7.66
C CYS A 329 24.81 20.59 7.62
N PHE A 330 24.98 21.18 6.44
CA PHE A 330 25.45 22.56 6.39
C PHE A 330 24.36 23.54 6.85
N ASN A 331 23.15 23.42 6.28
CA ASN A 331 21.92 23.96 6.87
C ASN A 331 20.97 22.81 7.20
N ALA A 332 20.20 22.92 8.27
CA ALA A 332 19.17 21.92 8.56
C ALA A 332 17.86 22.22 7.84
N ILE A 333 17.15 23.29 8.20
CA ILE A 333 15.96 23.77 7.47
C ILE A 333 16.29 25.14 6.88
N GLN A 334 16.38 25.20 5.55
CA GLN A 334 16.79 26.39 4.83
C GLN A 334 15.59 27.08 4.16
N PHE A 335 15.47 28.39 4.36
CA PHE A 335 14.48 29.27 3.73
C PHE A 335 13.03 28.87 3.93
N PHE A 336 12.67 28.35 5.09
CA PHE A 336 11.31 27.93 5.41
C PHE A 336 10.30 29.02 5.00
N SER A 337 9.42 28.66 4.08
CA SER A 337 8.43 29.54 3.46
C SER A 337 7.06 28.90 3.49
N SER A 338 6.05 29.67 3.89
CA SER A 338 4.67 29.19 3.97
C SER A 338 3.70 30.38 4.02
N ASN A 339 2.57 30.25 3.31
CA ASN A 339 1.43 31.16 3.45
C ASN A 339 0.54 30.82 4.66
N PHE A 340 0.78 29.69 5.32
CA PHE A 340 0.01 29.26 6.49
C PHE A 340 0.72 29.63 7.79
N GLU A 341 -0.08 29.77 8.84
CA GLU A 341 0.44 29.66 10.20
C GLU A 341 1.04 28.26 10.36
N SER A 342 2.34 28.23 10.67
CA SER A 342 3.11 26.99 10.67
C SER A 342 3.67 26.73 12.08
N THR A 343 3.60 25.49 12.53
CA THR A 343 4.22 25.06 13.80
C THR A 343 5.19 23.93 13.54
N LEU A 344 6.45 24.14 13.90
CA LEU A 344 7.49 23.12 13.92
C LEU A 344 7.76 22.75 15.37
N TYR A 345 7.94 21.46 15.67
CA TYR A 345 8.08 21.04 17.06
C TYR A 345 8.89 19.77 17.24
N ASN A 346 9.45 19.56 18.43
CA ASN A 346 10.28 18.37 18.72
C ASN A 346 11.43 18.22 17.72
N LEU A 347 12.17 19.29 17.45
CA LEU A 347 13.31 19.24 16.54
C LEU A 347 14.62 19.22 17.32
N THR A 348 15.61 18.49 16.82
CA THR A 348 16.97 18.56 17.35
C THR A 348 17.94 18.86 16.21
N PHE A 349 18.77 19.87 16.41
CA PHE A 349 19.75 20.36 15.46
C PHE A 349 21.14 20.28 16.10
N ARG A 350 22.07 19.53 15.51
CA ARG A 350 23.44 19.43 16.06
C ARG A 350 24.50 19.33 14.97
N ARG A 351 25.73 19.73 15.31
CA ARG A 351 26.91 19.67 14.42
C ARG A 351 26.65 20.31 13.04
N LEU A 352 25.89 21.40 12.98
CA LEU A 352 25.60 22.05 11.71
C LEU A 352 26.74 22.97 11.26
N GLY A 353 26.98 23.01 9.95
CA GLY A 353 27.98 23.90 9.37
C GLY A 353 27.59 25.38 9.38
N PHE A 354 26.29 25.70 9.45
CA PHE A 354 25.83 27.08 9.42
C PHE A 354 24.54 27.37 10.20
N SER A 355 23.37 26.89 9.77
CA SER A 355 22.10 27.29 10.39
C SER A 355 21.09 26.18 10.61
N SER A 356 20.47 26.19 11.79
CA SER A 356 19.40 25.27 12.17
C SER A 356 18.11 25.56 11.40
N LEU A 357 17.70 26.83 11.38
CA LEU A 357 16.51 27.28 10.67
C LEU A 357 16.75 28.66 10.06
N THR A 358 16.55 28.79 8.75
CA THR A 358 16.37 30.10 8.14
C THR A 358 14.95 30.24 7.60
N THR A 359 14.33 31.41 7.81
CA THR A 359 13.00 31.71 7.29
C THR A 359 13.10 32.48 5.98
N ASN A 360 12.12 32.34 5.11
CA ASN A 360 11.95 33.17 3.92
C ASN A 360 10.45 33.31 3.66
N ASP A 361 9.92 34.52 3.49
CA ASP A 361 8.50 34.71 3.13
C ASP A 361 7.49 33.88 3.96
N VAL A 362 7.59 33.93 5.30
CA VAL A 362 6.59 33.38 6.23
C VAL A 362 6.10 34.49 7.14
N LYS A 363 4.79 34.48 7.45
CA LYS A 363 4.15 35.53 8.28
C LYS A 363 3.94 35.11 9.73
N LYS A 364 3.71 33.83 9.98
CA LYS A 364 3.46 33.31 11.32
C LYS A 364 4.12 31.94 11.46
N LEU A 365 5.07 31.87 12.39
CA LEU A 365 5.83 30.65 12.66
C LEU A 365 5.91 30.42 14.16
N THR A 366 5.70 29.18 14.58
CA THR A 366 5.95 28.74 15.96
C THR A 366 6.95 27.60 15.94
N LEU A 367 7.96 27.66 16.80
CA LEU A 367 8.94 26.60 17.05
C LEU A 367 8.82 26.17 18.50
N ASN A 368 8.41 24.92 18.75
CA ASN A 368 8.23 24.39 20.11
C ASN A 368 9.22 23.25 20.40
N ASP A 369 9.55 23.07 21.68
CA ASP A 369 10.18 21.85 22.19
C ASP A 369 11.44 21.45 21.40
N THR A 370 12.35 22.41 21.17
CA THR A 370 13.44 22.26 20.21
C THR A 370 14.82 22.38 20.84
N GLU A 371 15.73 21.51 20.44
CA GLU A 371 17.14 21.53 20.85
C GLU A 371 18.03 22.09 19.73
N LEU A 372 18.69 23.20 19.99
CA LEU A 372 19.59 23.93 19.10
C LEU A 372 21.03 23.74 19.61
N LEU A 373 21.59 22.58 19.30
CA LEU A 373 22.86 22.05 19.84
C LEU A 373 24.04 22.22 18.87
N SER A 374 23.98 23.22 17.98
CA SER A 374 25.09 23.56 17.09
C SER A 374 25.80 24.81 17.58
N THR A 375 27.11 24.86 17.38
CA THR A 375 27.94 26.01 17.75
C THR A 375 27.92 27.14 16.71
N SER A 376 27.36 26.86 15.53
CA SER A 376 27.03 27.81 14.48
C SER A 376 25.73 28.57 14.77
N THR A 377 25.36 29.49 13.89
CA THR A 377 24.13 30.30 14.07
C THR A 377 22.90 29.40 14.16
N ASP A 378 21.97 29.63 15.08
CA ASP A 378 20.77 28.77 15.14
C ASP A 378 19.71 29.23 14.13
N ILE A 379 19.24 30.47 14.28
CA ILE A 379 18.07 30.96 13.55
C ILE A 379 18.40 32.23 12.77
N GLY A 380 18.11 32.21 11.46
CA GLY A 380 18.22 33.38 10.58
C GLY A 380 16.88 33.82 10.03
N VAL A 381 16.48 35.06 10.30
CA VAL A 381 15.23 35.64 9.81
C VAL A 381 15.49 36.44 8.55
N TYR A 382 14.95 35.95 7.42
CA TYR A 382 14.98 36.60 6.11
C TYR A 382 13.56 36.85 5.58
N SER A 383 12.64 37.19 6.48
CA SER A 383 11.23 37.47 6.17
C SER A 383 10.89 38.94 6.42
N THR A 384 9.68 39.34 6.04
CA THR A 384 9.12 40.67 6.32
C THR A 384 7.79 40.48 7.04
N GLY A 385 7.56 41.18 8.15
CA GLY A 385 6.30 41.07 8.89
C GLY A 385 6.05 39.70 9.51
N LEU A 386 7.12 38.95 9.84
CA LEU A 386 7.02 37.66 10.51
C LEU A 386 6.69 37.87 12.00
N ASP A 387 5.67 37.19 12.50
CA ASP A 387 5.48 36.90 13.93
C ASP A 387 6.03 35.50 14.24
N PHE A 388 7.20 35.43 14.88
CA PHE A 388 7.89 34.17 15.19
C PHE A 388 7.93 33.95 16.70
N LYS A 389 7.30 32.88 17.16
CA LYS A 389 7.34 32.41 18.55
C LYS A 389 8.25 31.20 18.68
N ILE A 390 9.19 31.24 19.63
CA ILE A 390 10.05 30.11 19.98
C ILE A 390 9.80 29.78 21.44
N ASN A 391 9.25 28.60 21.69
CA ASN A 391 8.86 28.18 23.03
C ASN A 391 9.60 26.92 23.45
N ASN A 392 10.01 26.86 24.71
CA ASN A 392 10.56 25.65 25.32
C ASN A 392 11.77 25.09 24.57
N ALA A 393 12.76 25.93 24.26
CA ALA A 393 13.94 25.55 23.50
C ALA A 393 15.22 25.54 24.36
N ASN A 394 16.19 24.72 23.97
CA ASN A 394 17.53 24.70 24.55
C ASN A 394 18.54 25.17 23.49
N PHE A 395 19.31 26.20 23.82
CA PHE A 395 20.41 26.71 23.02
C PHE A 395 21.74 26.36 23.67
N ILE A 396 22.80 26.26 22.86
CA ILE A 396 24.18 26.16 23.36
C ILE A 396 24.99 27.41 23.03
N ALA A 397 26.12 27.55 23.72
CA ALA A 397 27.09 28.60 23.46
C ALA A 397 27.62 28.54 22.03
N LYS A 398 27.79 29.70 21.41
CA LYS A 398 28.32 29.84 20.05
C LYS A 398 29.84 29.80 20.08
N GLN A 399 30.44 29.10 19.12
CA GLN A 399 31.90 28.95 19.05
C GLN A 399 32.61 30.28 18.81
N TYR A 400 31.97 31.17 18.04
CA TYR A 400 32.51 32.48 17.68
C TYR A 400 31.47 33.57 17.85
N VAL A 401 31.93 34.79 18.12
CA VAL A 401 31.09 35.98 18.39
C VAL A 401 30.22 36.42 17.21
N PHE A 402 30.55 36.02 15.98
CA PHE A 402 29.76 36.31 14.79
C PHE A 402 28.66 35.28 14.52
N TYR A 403 28.65 34.17 15.25
CA TYR A 403 27.54 33.24 15.28
C TYR A 403 26.56 33.67 16.37
N GLU A 404 25.28 33.62 16.02
CA GLU A 404 24.21 34.18 16.84
C GLU A 404 23.17 33.10 17.13
N ASN A 405 22.53 33.12 18.30
CA ASN A 405 21.37 32.26 18.50
C ASN A 405 20.26 32.65 17.54
N ILE A 406 19.96 33.95 17.43
CA ILE A 406 18.96 34.45 16.49
C ILE A 406 19.51 35.70 15.82
N PHE A 407 19.37 35.83 14.52
CA PHE A 407 19.61 37.09 13.84
C PHE A 407 18.51 37.37 12.82
N VAL A 408 18.22 38.66 12.63
CA VAL A 408 17.49 39.14 11.46
C VAL A 408 18.47 39.81 10.51
N SER A 409 18.38 39.49 9.23
CA SER A 409 19.22 40.12 8.21
C SER A 409 18.89 41.62 8.14
N ASP A 410 19.91 42.47 8.22
CA ASP A 410 19.75 43.93 8.31
C ASP A 410 19.48 44.66 6.98
N ALA A 411 19.14 43.90 5.93
CA ALA A 411 18.68 44.46 4.67
C ALA A 411 17.32 45.16 4.86
N THR A 412 17.13 46.31 4.21
CA THR A 412 15.90 47.15 4.30
C THR A 412 14.60 46.39 4.03
N ARG A 413 14.67 45.30 3.24
CA ARG A 413 13.51 44.46 2.93
C ARG A 413 13.08 43.51 4.05
N HIS A 414 13.97 43.07 4.94
CA HIS A 414 13.63 42.15 6.03
C HIS A 414 13.25 42.96 7.28
N SER A 415 12.03 43.48 7.27
CA SER A 415 11.56 44.50 8.19
C SER A 415 10.31 44.07 8.94
N ASN A 416 10.04 44.76 10.05
CA ASN A 416 8.84 44.59 10.87
C ASN A 416 8.61 43.15 11.37
N ASN A 417 9.69 42.39 11.58
CA ASN A 417 9.60 41.06 12.16
C ASN A 417 9.56 41.15 13.69
N ASN A 418 8.64 40.42 14.31
CA ASN A 418 8.55 40.25 15.74
C ASN A 418 8.99 38.83 16.11
N VAL A 419 10.08 38.70 16.87
CA VAL A 419 10.57 37.42 17.37
C VAL A 419 10.44 37.39 18.88
N THR A 420 9.64 36.46 19.39
CA THR A 420 9.40 36.27 20.83
C THR A 420 9.93 34.90 21.27
N ILE A 421 10.76 34.88 22.30
CA ILE A 421 11.20 33.63 22.94
C ILE A 421 10.62 33.51 24.34
N THR A 422 10.13 32.31 24.68
CA THR A 422 9.49 31.98 25.97
C THR A 422 9.99 30.64 26.48
N ASN A 423 10.35 30.56 27.76
CA ASN A 423 10.89 29.37 28.42
C ASN A 423 12.10 28.77 27.68
N CYS A 424 13.04 29.61 27.24
CA CYS A 424 14.22 29.17 26.50
C CYS A 424 15.47 29.20 27.38
N PHE A 425 16.24 28.11 27.40
CA PHE A 425 17.50 27.99 28.15
C PHE A 425 18.71 28.22 27.24
N GLY A 426 19.78 28.83 27.77
CA GLY A 426 21.06 28.96 27.08
C GLY A 426 21.09 29.99 25.94
N PHE A 427 20.02 30.77 25.75
CA PHE A 427 19.98 31.87 24.79
C PHE A 427 20.94 32.99 25.24
N SER A 428 21.76 33.48 24.32
CA SER A 428 22.83 34.43 24.62
C SER A 428 22.90 35.62 23.66
N THR A 429 22.56 35.46 22.38
CA THR A 429 22.79 36.50 21.35
C THR A 429 21.62 36.67 20.38
N ALA A 430 21.20 37.92 20.20
CA ALA A 430 20.23 38.36 19.18
C ALA A 430 20.80 39.50 18.33
N GLY A 431 20.83 39.33 17.00
CA GLY A 431 21.36 40.30 16.05
C GLY A 431 20.29 40.96 15.17
N GLY A 432 20.48 42.23 14.83
CA GLY A 432 19.69 42.92 13.78
C GLY A 432 18.33 43.49 14.20
N PHE A 433 17.87 43.23 15.43
CA PHE A 433 16.55 43.64 15.94
C PHE A 433 16.40 45.12 16.36
N GLY A 434 17.40 45.96 16.10
CA GLY A 434 17.31 47.41 16.31
C GLY A 434 17.06 48.20 15.02
N LYS A 435 16.89 47.51 13.88
CA LYS A 435 16.83 48.09 12.54
C LYS A 435 15.53 47.73 11.85
N ASN A 436 15.05 48.60 10.97
CA ASN A 436 13.93 48.33 10.05
C ASN A 436 12.64 47.83 10.75
N GLY A 437 12.35 48.32 11.97
CA GLY A 437 11.16 47.94 12.73
C GLY A 437 11.14 46.50 13.25
N ASN A 438 12.25 45.76 13.15
CA ASN A 438 12.36 44.43 13.73
C ASN A 438 12.38 44.54 15.26
N VAL A 439 11.79 43.57 15.96
CA VAL A 439 11.68 43.54 17.41
C VAL A 439 12.01 42.14 17.92
N PHE A 440 12.79 42.10 19.00
CA PHE A 440 13.07 40.87 19.74
C PHE A 440 12.60 41.01 21.18
N THR A 441 11.90 39.99 21.66
CA THR A 441 11.42 39.92 23.04
C THR A 441 11.79 38.59 23.67
N ASN A 442 12.40 38.62 24.85
CA ASN A 442 12.63 37.43 25.68
C ASN A 442 11.77 37.55 26.95
N THR A 443 10.65 36.82 27.00
CA THR A 443 9.58 37.03 27.99
C THR A 443 9.76 36.19 29.25
N THR A 444 10.39 35.01 29.15
CA THR A 444 10.53 34.08 30.28
C THR A 444 11.77 33.21 30.07
N PRO A 445 12.98 33.70 30.37
CA PRO A 445 14.19 32.87 30.26
C PRO A 445 14.12 31.65 31.18
N ALA A 446 14.43 30.46 30.67
CA ALA A 446 14.55 29.27 31.51
C ALA A 446 15.91 29.28 32.23
N THR A 447 15.93 28.95 33.52
CA THR A 447 17.16 28.94 34.34
C THR A 447 17.91 27.61 34.30
N THR A 448 17.24 26.55 33.87
CA THR A 448 17.82 25.21 33.65
C THR A 448 17.41 24.69 32.28
N ALA A 449 18.23 23.81 31.70
CA ALA A 449 17.89 23.16 30.43
C ALA A 449 16.53 22.48 30.51
N ASN A 450 15.68 22.75 29.53
CA ASN A 450 14.37 22.13 29.40
C ASN A 450 14.54 20.63 29.16
N SER A 451 13.69 19.82 29.78
CA SER A 451 13.70 18.36 29.66
C SER A 451 12.57 17.87 28.75
N LYS A 452 12.69 16.65 28.20
CA LYS A 452 11.68 16.02 27.32
C LYS A 452 11.33 16.82 26.06
N ILE A 453 12.27 17.62 25.59
CA ILE A 453 12.17 18.33 24.31
C ILE A 453 13.09 17.67 23.26
N GLY A 454 13.08 18.19 22.03
CA GLY A 454 13.87 17.67 20.93
C GLY A 454 13.18 16.51 20.21
N CYS A 455 13.92 15.82 19.35
CA CYS A 455 13.37 14.79 18.47
C CYS A 455 12.85 13.54 19.19
N GLY A 456 13.18 13.36 20.48
CA GLY A 456 12.73 12.22 21.30
C GLY A 456 13.50 10.92 21.07
N PHE A 457 14.41 10.87 20.10
CA PHE A 457 15.23 9.69 19.79
C PHE A 457 16.73 10.00 19.60
N ILE A 458 17.19 11.18 20.03
CA ILE A 458 18.60 11.58 19.88
C ILE A 458 19.58 10.55 20.45
N ASP A 459 19.20 9.87 21.54
CA ASP A 459 20.05 8.89 22.22
C ASP A 459 20.25 7.59 21.42
N LYS A 460 19.41 7.31 20.41
CA LYS A 460 19.65 6.23 19.44
C LYS A 460 20.88 6.50 18.55
N TYR A 461 21.25 7.78 18.43
CA TYR A 461 22.36 8.24 17.61
C TYR A 461 23.32 9.01 18.51
N PRO A 462 24.05 8.35 19.43
CA PRO A 462 25.00 9.03 20.27
C PRO A 462 26.07 9.66 19.38
N ALA A 463 26.19 10.98 19.43
CA ALA A 463 27.49 11.63 19.20
C ALA A 463 28.34 11.38 20.45
N SER A 464 29.60 11.83 20.50
CA SER A 464 30.45 11.80 21.70
C SER A 464 29.90 12.61 22.91
N GLY A 465 28.60 12.92 22.95
CA GLY A 465 27.84 13.47 24.05
C GLY A 465 26.69 14.36 23.55
N ARG A 466 25.58 14.47 24.31
CA ARG A 466 24.55 15.51 24.11
C ARG A 466 25.12 16.94 24.17
N MET A 467 26.36 17.08 24.66
CA MET A 467 27.14 18.30 24.85
C MET A 467 28.43 18.34 24.01
N ALA A 468 28.78 17.26 23.29
CA ALA A 468 30.00 17.25 22.48
C ALA A 468 29.68 17.87 21.11
N ALA A 469 29.82 19.19 21.05
CA ALA A 469 30.13 19.88 19.81
C ALA A 469 31.41 19.24 19.24
N VAL A 470 31.26 18.26 18.35
CA VAL A 470 32.40 17.77 17.58
C VAL A 470 32.74 18.86 16.58
N VAL A 471 33.89 19.49 16.83
CA VAL A 471 34.60 20.42 15.94
C VAL A 471 35.09 19.63 14.73
N GLU A 472 34.21 19.21 13.82
CA GLU A 472 34.62 18.57 12.57
C GLU A 472 33.65 18.94 11.44
N GLY A 473 33.77 20.18 10.98
CA GLY A 473 33.38 20.60 9.65
C GLY A 473 34.38 21.66 9.21
N ASN A 474 34.81 21.66 7.94
CA ASN A 474 35.72 22.69 7.41
C ASN A 474 35.26 24.07 7.89
N GLU A 475 36.02 24.65 8.81
CA GLU A 475 35.65 25.87 9.49
C GLU A 475 35.58 27.00 8.46
N MET A 476 34.42 27.65 8.36
CA MET A 476 34.32 28.85 7.54
C MET A 476 34.88 30.03 8.32
N SER A 477 35.81 30.76 7.71
CA SER A 477 36.29 32.02 8.26
C SER A 477 35.15 33.04 8.39
N ALA A 478 35.35 34.09 9.20
CA ALA A 478 34.38 35.19 9.31
C ALA A 478 34.05 35.81 7.93
N GLU A 479 35.04 35.88 7.04
CA GLU A 479 34.89 36.38 5.66
C GLU A 479 34.05 35.44 4.81
N GLU A 480 34.27 34.12 4.91
CA GLU A 480 33.48 33.12 4.20
C GLU A 480 32.03 33.10 4.68
N ILE A 481 31.80 33.30 5.97
CA ILE A 481 30.45 33.42 6.54
C ILE A 481 29.76 34.69 6.05
N LEU A 482 30.46 35.83 6.05
CA LEU A 482 29.92 37.07 5.51
C LEU A 482 29.61 36.94 4.01
N ALA A 483 30.51 36.32 3.24
CA ALA A 483 30.31 36.02 1.82
C ALA A 483 29.11 35.08 1.61
N TYR A 484 28.94 34.09 2.48
CA TYR A 484 27.80 33.18 2.44
C TYR A 484 26.49 33.90 2.77
N LYS A 485 26.43 34.71 3.83
CA LYS A 485 25.26 35.55 4.15
C LYS A 485 24.89 36.47 2.98
N LYS A 486 25.88 37.08 2.31
CA LYS A 486 25.69 37.88 1.08
C LYS A 486 25.16 37.04 -0.08
N LYS A 487 25.72 35.85 -0.32
CA LYS A 487 25.25 34.93 -1.36
C LYS A 487 23.82 34.46 -1.09
N LEU A 488 23.49 34.21 0.17
CA LEU A 488 22.14 33.84 0.63
C LEU A 488 21.16 34.98 0.34
N TYR A 489 21.54 36.21 0.66
CA TYR A 489 20.78 37.41 0.29
C TYR A 489 20.57 37.52 -1.22
N LEU A 490 21.63 37.34 -2.03
CA LEU A 490 21.56 37.44 -3.49
C LEU A 490 20.62 36.39 -4.11
N ARG A 491 20.64 35.15 -3.58
CA ARG A 491 19.71 34.09 -4.02
C ARG A 491 18.25 34.46 -3.80
N LEU A 492 17.97 35.22 -2.75
CA LEU A 492 16.64 35.73 -2.44
C LEU A 492 16.29 37.01 -3.23
N THR A 493 17.24 37.72 -3.85
CA THR A 493 16.96 38.94 -4.65
C THR A 493 16.85 38.70 -6.15
N GLN A 494 17.35 37.57 -6.67
CA GLN A 494 17.33 37.25 -8.10
C GLN A 494 15.97 36.72 -8.60
N LYS A 495 14.87 37.05 -7.91
CA LYS A 495 13.50 36.72 -8.29
C LYS A 495 12.62 37.95 -8.25
#